data_AF-A0A7J6WER7-F1
#
_entry.id   AF-A0A7J6WER7-F1
#
_cell.length_a   1.000
_cell.length_b   1.000
_cell.length_c   1.000
_cell.angle_alpha   90.00
_cell.angle_beta   90.00
_cell.angle_gamma   90.00
#
_symmetry.space_group_name_H-M   'P 1'
#
loop_
_entity.id
_entity.type
_entity.pdbx_description
1 polymer ?
#
loop_
_entity_poly.entity_id
_entity_poly.type
_entity_poly.pdbx_seq_one_letter_code
_entity_poly.pdbx_strand_id
1 'polypeptide(L)'
;VVKEVLNEPGQVIPLRYLEKRRERLRLSVHIKTFPNKNPGLFDIYLDRIKPKSQPVPFLRVSSRLRQYLDEEKHVKEENEQFLVGKLCKLLMMSRDKVISADKLVHMKREFGFPDDFLCSLVPKYPEYFRLVGCPREEKSFLELVSWNEEFAKSVIELRAEEESELTSIRVRPSFNWKLPPGFFL
;
A
#
# COMPACT_ATOMS: atom_id res chain seq x y z
N VAL A 1 2.07 -11.30 13.84
CA VAL A 1 1.08 -12.38 14.10
C VAL A 1 0.09 -12.51 12.97
N VAL A 2 -0.64 -11.46 12.58
CA VAL A 2 -1.65 -11.52 11.49
C VAL A 2 -1.09 -12.16 10.21
N LYS A 3 0.00 -11.63 9.65
CA LYS A 3 0.67 -12.20 8.45
C LYS A 3 1.05 -13.68 8.62
N GLU A 4 1.47 -14.08 9.83
CA GLU A 4 1.84 -15.47 10.11
C GLU A 4 0.64 -16.41 10.02
N VAL A 5 -0.50 -15.99 10.57
CA VAL A 5 -1.75 -16.79 10.55
C VAL A 5 -2.32 -16.83 9.13
N LEU A 6 -2.27 -15.72 8.39
CA LEU A 6 -2.74 -15.65 7.00
C LEU A 6 -1.95 -16.56 6.05
N ASN A 7 -0.67 -16.80 6.33
CA ASN A 7 0.20 -17.65 5.52
C ASN A 7 0.02 -19.15 5.82
N GLU A 8 -0.70 -19.53 6.88
CA GLU A 8 -0.94 -20.93 7.22
C GLU A 8 -2.12 -21.49 6.40
N PRO A 9 -2.09 -22.78 6.04
CA PRO A 9 -3.17 -23.42 5.29
C PRO A 9 -4.48 -23.35 6.10
N GLY A 10 -5.55 -22.89 5.46
CA GLY A 10 -6.84 -22.67 6.12
C GLY A 10 -6.89 -21.46 7.05
N GLN A 11 -5.81 -20.65 7.12
CA GLN A 11 -5.71 -19.46 7.98
C GLN A 11 -5.94 -19.77 9.47
N VAL A 12 -5.49 -20.95 9.90
CA VAL A 12 -5.62 -21.45 11.27
C VAL A 12 -4.26 -21.93 11.78
N ILE A 13 -3.96 -21.68 13.06
CA ILE A 13 -2.72 -22.13 13.68
C ILE A 13 -2.92 -22.44 15.17
N PRO A 14 -2.34 -23.53 15.71
CA PRO A 14 -2.32 -23.75 17.14
C PRO A 14 -1.53 -22.67 17.87
N LEU A 15 -2.06 -22.19 18.99
CA LEU A 15 -1.43 -21.14 19.79
C LEU A 15 0.01 -21.49 20.21
N ARG A 16 0.26 -22.77 20.51
CA ARG A 16 1.59 -23.29 20.89
C ARG A 16 2.64 -23.16 19.78
N TYR A 17 2.24 -23.15 18.51
CA TYR A 17 3.18 -22.98 17.39
C TYR A 17 3.53 -21.51 17.21
N LEU A 18 2.59 -20.60 17.46
CA LEU A 18 2.89 -19.17 17.52
C LEU A 18 3.81 -18.81 18.68
N GLU A 19 3.68 -19.46 19.85
CA GLU A 19 4.58 -19.24 20.99
C GLU A 19 6.04 -19.57 20.60
N LYS A 20 6.27 -20.67 19.86
CA LYS A 20 7.61 -21.01 19.35
C LYS A 20 8.18 -19.99 18.37
N ARG A 21 7.31 -19.22 17.70
CA ARG A 21 7.68 -18.19 16.73
C ARG A 21 7.72 -16.79 17.35
N ARG A 22 7.48 -16.64 18.66
CA ARG A 22 7.35 -15.35 19.36
C ARG A 22 8.56 -14.43 19.15
N GLU A 23 9.77 -14.96 19.28
CA GLU A 23 11.02 -14.20 19.12
C GLU A 23 11.17 -13.67 17.70
N ARG A 24 10.91 -14.53 16.69
CA ARG A 24 10.92 -14.14 15.27
C ARG A 24 9.87 -13.06 14.97
N LEU A 25 8.72 -13.12 15.62
CA LEU A 25 7.64 -12.14 15.49
C LEU A 25 7.89 -10.84 16.26
N ARG A 26 9.00 -10.74 17.01
CA ARG A 26 9.38 -9.58 17.84
C ARG A 26 8.24 -9.11 18.76
N LEU A 27 7.48 -10.05 19.30
CA LEU A 27 6.36 -9.77 20.19
C LEU A 27 6.83 -9.50 21.61
N SER A 28 6.57 -8.28 22.11
CA SER A 28 6.85 -7.92 23.50
C SER A 28 5.95 -8.65 24.51
N VAL A 29 4.72 -9.01 24.10
CA VAL A 29 3.74 -9.73 24.94
C VAL A 29 3.80 -11.24 24.74
N HIS A 30 3.33 -12.00 25.73
CA HIS A 30 3.08 -13.44 25.58
C HIS A 30 2.00 -13.68 24.53
N ILE A 31 2.08 -14.81 23.80
CA ILE A 31 1.12 -15.07 22.72
C ILE A 31 -0.30 -15.20 23.26
N LYS A 32 -0.47 -15.73 24.48
CA LYS A 32 -1.77 -15.86 25.14
C LYS A 32 -2.42 -14.51 25.41
N THR A 33 -1.61 -13.48 25.68
CA THR A 33 -2.08 -12.12 25.96
C THR A 33 -2.41 -11.36 24.66
N PHE A 34 -1.81 -11.76 23.54
CA PHE A 34 -1.94 -11.03 22.28
C PHE A 34 -3.38 -10.98 21.73
N PRO A 35 -4.15 -12.10 21.66
CA PRO A 35 -5.56 -12.06 21.27
C PRO A 35 -6.42 -11.21 22.22
N ASN A 36 -6.16 -11.26 23.53
CA ASN A 36 -6.92 -10.49 24.52
C ASN A 36 -6.73 -8.98 24.33
N LYS A 37 -5.54 -8.54 23.89
CA LYS A 37 -5.27 -7.13 23.55
C LYS A 37 -5.82 -6.72 22.18
N ASN A 38 -6.18 -7.69 21.32
CA ASN A 38 -6.61 -7.45 19.95
C ASN A 38 -7.85 -8.30 19.61
N PRO A 39 -8.98 -8.12 20.31
CA PRO A 39 -10.14 -9.02 20.22
C PRO A 39 -10.80 -9.04 18.84
N GLY A 40 -10.59 -8.00 18.02
CA GLY A 40 -11.13 -7.92 16.66
C GLY A 40 -10.36 -8.75 15.62
N LEU A 41 -9.15 -9.24 15.92
CA LEU A 41 -8.29 -9.85 14.91
C LEU A 41 -8.49 -11.37 14.78
N PHE A 42 -8.82 -12.06 15.86
CA PHE A 42 -8.83 -13.53 15.87
C PHE A 42 -9.93 -14.12 16.73
N ASP A 43 -10.44 -15.27 16.30
CA ASP A 43 -11.27 -16.13 17.13
C ASP A 43 -10.41 -17.27 17.71
N ILE A 44 -10.66 -17.61 18.98
CA ILE A 44 -10.01 -18.75 19.65
C ILE A 44 -11.03 -19.87 19.81
N TYR A 45 -10.63 -21.08 19.42
CA TYR A 45 -11.42 -22.29 19.62
C TYR A 45 -10.52 -23.47 20.02
N LEU A 46 -11.10 -24.51 20.62
CA LEU A 46 -10.35 -25.71 21.01
C LEU A 46 -10.45 -26.75 19.89
N ASP A 47 -9.29 -27.28 19.47
CA ASP A 47 -9.21 -28.33 18.46
C ASP A 47 -8.01 -29.25 18.71
N ARG A 48 -7.97 -30.40 18.05
CA ARG A 48 -6.93 -31.41 18.21
C ARG A 48 -5.97 -31.35 17.02
N ILE A 49 -4.69 -31.23 17.32
CA ILE A 49 -3.64 -31.25 16.26
C ILE A 49 -3.49 -32.65 15.67
N LYS A 50 -3.65 -33.69 16.49
CA LYS A 50 -3.72 -35.08 16.05
C LYS A 50 -5.02 -35.69 16.58
N PRO A 51 -5.68 -36.61 15.88
CA PRO A 51 -6.97 -37.17 16.32
C PRO A 51 -6.99 -37.69 17.76
N LYS A 52 -5.86 -38.26 18.22
CA LYS A 52 -5.68 -38.85 19.56
C LYS A 52 -5.04 -37.90 20.60
N SER A 53 -4.76 -36.64 20.26
CA SER A 53 -4.15 -35.69 21.20
C SER A 53 -5.21 -34.93 22.00
N GLN A 54 -4.82 -34.38 23.16
CA GLN A 54 -5.66 -33.46 23.91
C GLN A 54 -6.00 -32.21 23.07
N PRO A 55 -7.23 -31.65 23.20
CA PRO A 55 -7.58 -30.38 22.58
C PRO A 55 -6.66 -29.25 23.05
N VAL A 56 -6.27 -28.40 22.12
CA VAL A 56 -5.44 -27.21 22.39
C VAL A 56 -6.09 -25.99 21.74
N PRO A 57 -5.81 -24.77 22.23
CA PRO A 57 -6.33 -23.56 21.61
C PRO A 57 -5.71 -23.33 20.23
N PHE A 58 -6.58 -23.15 19.25
CA PHE A 58 -6.27 -22.68 17.90
C PHE A 58 -6.69 -21.23 17.74
N LEU A 59 -5.93 -20.53 16.91
CA LEU A 59 -6.19 -19.18 16.48
C LEU A 59 -6.63 -19.23 15.01
N ARG A 60 -7.76 -18.60 14.71
CA ARG A 60 -8.20 -18.36 13.33
C ARG A 60 -8.45 -16.88 13.10
N VAL A 61 -8.32 -16.44 11.86
CA VAL A 61 -8.69 -15.08 11.45
C VAL A 61 -10.19 -14.86 11.73
N SER A 62 -10.52 -13.76 12.41
CA SER A 62 -11.93 -13.41 12.69
C SER A 62 -12.66 -13.01 11.41
N SER A 63 -13.99 -13.11 11.41
CA SER A 63 -14.80 -12.57 10.30
C SER A 63 -14.57 -11.08 10.07
N ARG A 64 -14.42 -10.31 11.15
CA ARG A 64 -14.15 -8.87 11.11
C ARG A 64 -12.82 -8.55 10.42
N LEU A 65 -11.75 -9.29 10.73
CA LEU A 65 -10.47 -9.08 10.09
C LEU A 65 -10.52 -9.47 8.60
N ARG A 66 -11.26 -10.53 8.24
CA ARG A 66 -11.45 -10.88 6.82
C ARG A 66 -12.15 -9.75 6.06
N GLN A 67 -13.27 -9.26 6.58
CA GLN A 67 -14.00 -8.16 5.96
C GLN A 67 -13.10 -6.93 5.76
N TYR A 68 -12.29 -6.60 6.76
CA TYR A 68 -11.34 -5.48 6.66
C TYR A 68 -10.27 -5.70 5.57
N LEU A 69 -9.73 -6.91 5.46
CA LEU A 69 -8.74 -7.25 4.43
C LEU A 69 -9.35 -7.24 3.03
N ASP A 70 -10.61 -7.69 2.89
CA ASP A 70 -11.34 -7.65 1.63
C ASP A 70 -11.63 -6.20 1.20
N GLU A 71 -12.03 -5.34 2.14
CA GLU A 71 -12.21 -3.91 1.90
C GLU A 71 -10.90 -3.22 1.54
N GLU A 72 -9.81 -3.50 2.28
CA GLU A 72 -8.48 -2.97 1.97
C GLU A 72 -8.04 -3.36 0.55
N LYS A 73 -8.29 -4.62 0.17
CA LYS A 73 -7.99 -5.12 -1.18
C LYS A 73 -8.82 -4.39 -2.23
N HIS A 74 -10.12 -4.23 -2.01
CA HIS A 74 -11.00 -3.53 -2.94
C HIS A 74 -10.57 -2.08 -3.15
N VAL A 75 -10.30 -1.35 -2.07
CA VAL A 75 -9.81 0.04 -2.14
C VAL A 75 -8.48 0.11 -2.89
N LYS A 76 -7.56 -0.84 -2.70
CA LYS A 76 -6.30 -0.88 -3.45
C LYS A 76 -6.52 -1.09 -4.94
N GLU A 77 -7.42 -1.98 -5.32
CA GLU A 77 -7.74 -2.26 -6.72
C GLU A 77 -8.38 -1.05 -7.41
N GLU A 78 -9.33 -0.39 -6.76
CA GLU A 78 -9.98 0.83 -7.28
C GLU A 78 -8.99 1.99 -7.46
N ASN A 79 -8.02 2.12 -6.57
CA ASN A 79 -7.05 3.22 -6.59
C ASN A 79 -5.76 2.90 -7.33
N GLU A 80 -5.62 1.69 -7.91
CA GLU A 80 -4.37 1.23 -8.51
C GLU A 80 -3.85 2.19 -9.60
N GLN A 81 -4.73 2.60 -10.51
CA GLN A 81 -4.38 3.52 -11.61
C GLN A 81 -3.99 4.92 -11.10
N PHE A 82 -4.63 5.40 -10.03
CA PHE A 82 -4.27 6.67 -9.41
C PHE A 82 -2.86 6.61 -8.79
N LEU A 83 -2.50 5.48 -8.17
CA LEU A 83 -1.16 5.26 -7.62
C LEU A 83 -0.10 5.17 -8.72
N VAL A 84 -0.41 4.51 -9.84
CA VAL A 84 0.47 4.47 -11.03
C VAL A 84 0.73 5.87 -11.54
N GLY A 85 -0.32 6.66 -11.77
CA GLY A 85 -0.18 8.05 -12.19
C GLY A 85 0.61 8.90 -11.21
N LYS A 86 0.41 8.71 -9.89
CA LYS A 86 1.19 9.40 -8.86
C LYS A 86 2.68 9.03 -8.91
N LEU A 87 3.00 7.76 -9.08
CA LEU A 87 4.38 7.28 -9.19
C LEU A 87 5.05 7.77 -10.48
N CYS A 88 4.33 7.77 -11.60
CA CYS A 88 4.78 8.37 -12.86
C CYS A 88 5.11 9.86 -12.66
N LYS A 89 4.19 10.64 -12.09
CA LYS A 89 4.41 12.08 -11.81
C LYS A 89 5.64 12.32 -10.94
N LEU A 90 5.83 11.52 -9.88
CA LEU A 90 7.03 11.63 -9.03
C LEU A 90 8.31 11.41 -9.84
N LEU A 91 8.36 10.38 -10.68
CA LEU A 91 9.51 10.12 -11.53
C LEU A 91 9.70 11.22 -12.59
N MET A 92 8.62 11.71 -13.20
CA MET A 92 8.67 12.81 -14.18
C MET A 92 9.28 14.09 -13.61
N MET A 93 9.03 14.39 -12.33
CA MET A 93 9.62 15.53 -11.62
C MET A 93 11.05 15.27 -11.13
N SER A 94 11.51 14.03 -11.12
CA SER A 94 12.84 13.67 -10.66
C SER A 94 13.90 13.92 -11.73
N ARG A 95 15.11 14.23 -11.27
CA ARG A 95 16.27 14.33 -12.15
C ARG A 95 16.50 12.99 -12.85
N ASP A 96 16.74 13.03 -14.15
CA ASP A 96 16.99 11.86 -15.01
C ASP A 96 15.84 10.84 -15.03
N LYS A 97 14.65 11.21 -14.51
CA LYS A 97 13.46 10.34 -14.39
C LYS A 97 13.68 9.09 -13.53
N VAL A 98 14.56 9.21 -12.53
CA VAL A 98 14.98 8.11 -11.67
C VAL A 98 14.91 8.52 -10.19
N ILE A 99 14.37 7.64 -9.34
CA ILE A 99 14.37 7.80 -7.88
C ILE A 99 14.91 6.53 -7.22
N SER A 100 15.69 6.69 -6.13
CA SER A 100 16.12 5.54 -5.31
C SER A 100 14.92 4.79 -4.75
N ALA A 101 14.91 3.46 -4.94
CA ALA A 101 13.87 2.59 -4.42
C ALA A 101 13.76 2.68 -2.89
N ASP A 102 14.90 2.82 -2.20
CA ASP A 102 14.96 2.99 -0.75
C ASP A 102 14.25 4.27 -0.30
N LYS A 103 14.51 5.40 -0.98
CA LYS A 103 13.82 6.67 -0.69
C LYS A 103 12.31 6.57 -0.92
N LEU A 104 11.87 5.88 -1.97
CA LEU A 104 10.44 5.64 -2.21
C LEU A 104 9.82 4.78 -1.10
N VAL A 105 10.51 3.74 -0.63
CA VAL A 105 10.04 2.90 0.49
C VAL A 105 9.95 3.70 1.80
N HIS A 106 10.89 4.61 2.06
CA HIS A 106 10.83 5.49 3.23
C HIS A 106 9.64 6.47 3.17
N MET A 107 9.35 7.01 1.98
CA MET A 107 8.30 8.01 1.77
C MET A 107 6.92 7.42 1.40
N LYS A 108 6.80 6.09 1.27
CA LYS A 108 5.59 5.43 0.72
C LYS A 108 4.30 5.82 1.44
N ARG A 109 4.36 6.06 2.75
CA ARG A 109 3.20 6.45 3.56
C ARG A 109 2.66 7.83 3.19
N GLU A 110 3.55 8.79 2.92
CA GLU A 110 3.18 10.16 2.51
C GLU A 110 2.44 10.16 1.17
N PHE A 111 2.78 9.21 0.29
CA PHE A 111 2.16 9.08 -1.02
C PHE A 111 1.00 8.07 -1.06
N GLY A 112 0.75 7.35 0.03
CA GLY A 112 -0.28 6.31 0.10
C GLY A 112 0.03 5.05 -0.71
N PHE A 113 1.30 4.76 -0.99
CA PHE A 113 1.69 3.54 -1.69
C PHE A 113 1.57 2.29 -0.80
N PRO A 114 1.17 1.13 -1.36
CA PRO A 114 1.19 -0.15 -0.66
C PRO A 114 2.56 -0.48 -0.08
N ASP A 115 2.58 -1.26 1.00
CA ASP A 115 3.84 -1.62 1.67
C ASP A 115 4.83 -2.37 0.76
N ASP A 116 4.29 -3.09 -0.21
CA ASP A 116 4.97 -3.98 -1.16
C ASP A 116 4.93 -3.45 -2.60
N PHE A 117 4.63 -2.16 -2.82
CA PHE A 117 4.39 -1.60 -4.16
C PHE A 117 5.50 -1.87 -5.18
N LEU A 118 6.77 -1.96 -4.76
CA LEU A 118 7.89 -2.32 -5.64
C LEU A 118 7.79 -3.76 -6.20
N CYS A 119 7.13 -4.65 -5.48
CA CYS A 119 6.91 -6.05 -5.85
C CYS A 119 5.49 -6.31 -6.36
N SER A 120 4.50 -5.51 -5.96
CA SER A 120 3.08 -5.72 -6.28
C SER A 120 2.58 -4.81 -7.40
N LEU A 121 2.99 -3.53 -7.41
CA LEU A 121 2.53 -2.52 -8.37
C LEU A 121 3.50 -2.38 -9.55
N VAL A 122 4.78 -2.14 -9.27
CA VAL A 122 5.81 -1.88 -10.30
C VAL A 122 5.87 -2.97 -11.38
N PRO A 123 5.87 -4.29 -11.05
CA PRO A 123 5.96 -5.33 -12.07
C PRO A 123 4.70 -5.45 -12.95
N LYS A 124 3.55 -4.91 -12.54
CA LYS A 124 2.32 -4.91 -13.34
C LYS A 124 2.36 -3.89 -14.48
N TYR A 125 3.21 -2.87 -14.38
CA TYR A 125 3.28 -1.74 -15.31
C TYR A 125 4.70 -1.57 -15.90
N PRO A 126 5.25 -2.60 -16.58
CA PRO A 126 6.60 -2.56 -17.14
C PRO A 126 6.78 -1.50 -18.24
N GLU A 127 5.70 -1.04 -18.86
CA GLU A 127 5.67 0.05 -19.82
C GLU A 127 6.00 1.42 -19.19
N TYR A 128 5.74 1.58 -17.88
CA TYR A 128 6.03 2.81 -17.15
C TYR A 128 7.25 2.67 -16.27
N PHE A 129 7.46 1.51 -15.63
CA PHE A 129 8.45 1.38 -14.58
C PHE A 129 9.50 0.32 -14.89
N ARG A 130 10.76 0.66 -14.61
CA ARG A 130 11.88 -0.29 -14.61
C ARG A 130 12.66 -0.16 -13.32
N LEU A 131 12.83 -1.30 -12.63
CA LEU A 131 13.74 -1.36 -11.49
C LEU A 131 15.16 -1.60 -12.02
N VAL A 132 16.07 -0.68 -11.75
CA VAL A 132 17.47 -0.70 -12.18
C VAL A 132 18.37 -0.86 -10.95
N GLY A 133 19.41 -1.69 -11.07
CA GLY A 133 20.33 -2.01 -9.99
C GLY A 133 20.14 -3.42 -9.43
N CYS A 134 21.03 -3.84 -8.53
CA CYS A 134 20.98 -5.17 -7.95
C CYS A 134 20.09 -5.17 -6.69
N PRO A 135 19.10 -6.07 -6.57
CA PRO A 135 18.22 -6.16 -5.39
C PRO A 135 18.95 -6.37 -4.05
N ARG A 136 20.23 -6.76 -4.10
CA ARG A 136 21.10 -7.03 -2.94
C ARG A 136 21.97 -5.83 -2.54
N GLU A 137 21.95 -4.74 -3.31
CA GLU A 137 22.74 -3.55 -3.03
C GLU A 137 21.84 -2.35 -2.71
N GLU A 138 22.34 -1.45 -1.88
CA GLU A 138 21.72 -0.17 -1.46
C GLU A 138 21.46 0.83 -2.61
N LYS A 139 21.73 0.41 -3.85
CA LYS A 139 21.71 1.22 -5.07
C LYS A 139 20.66 0.73 -6.07
N SER A 140 19.50 0.31 -5.58
CA SER A 140 18.34 0.03 -6.43
C SER A 140 17.58 1.33 -6.71
N PHE A 141 17.21 1.53 -7.97
CA PHE A 141 16.52 2.71 -8.46
C PHE A 141 15.29 2.32 -9.27
N LEU A 142 14.26 3.15 -9.21
CA LEU A 142 13.10 3.07 -10.07
C LEU A 142 13.24 4.13 -11.16
N GLU A 143 13.18 3.69 -12.41
CA GLU A 143 13.26 4.50 -13.63
C GLU A 143 11.87 4.57 -14.30
N LEU A 144 11.54 5.75 -14.84
CA LEU A 144 10.41 5.90 -15.77
C LEU A 144 10.83 5.51 -17.19
N VAL A 145 10.20 4.47 -17.73
CA VAL A 145 10.49 3.94 -19.07
C VAL A 145 9.82 4.77 -20.16
N SER A 146 8.52 5.01 -20.04
CA SER A 146 7.75 5.81 -21.00
C SER A 146 7.14 7.03 -20.32
N TRP A 147 7.14 8.15 -21.05
CA TRP A 147 6.53 9.38 -20.62
C TRP A 147 5.13 9.49 -21.22
N ASN A 148 4.09 9.34 -20.39
CA ASN A 148 2.71 9.59 -20.80
C ASN A 148 2.32 11.04 -20.48
N GLU A 149 2.02 11.82 -21.53
CA GLU A 149 1.66 13.24 -21.41
C GLU A 149 0.36 13.47 -20.62
N GLU A 150 -0.53 12.49 -20.52
CA GLU A 150 -1.72 12.59 -19.68
C GLU A 150 -1.36 12.74 -18.20
N PHE A 151 -0.26 12.12 -17.76
CA PHE A 151 0.25 12.30 -16.40
C PHE A 151 1.03 13.61 -16.24
N ALA A 152 1.48 14.25 -17.32
CA ALA A 152 2.21 15.51 -17.24
C ALA A 152 1.28 16.70 -16.93
N LYS A 153 -0.02 16.58 -17.24
CA LYS A 153 -1.01 17.63 -16.95
C LYS A 153 -1.40 17.65 -15.49
N SER A 154 -1.34 18.84 -14.89
CA SER A 154 -1.85 19.09 -13.55
C SER A 154 -3.39 19.14 -13.56
N VAL A 155 -4.00 18.95 -12.38
CA VAL A 155 -5.45 19.09 -12.20
C VAL A 155 -5.94 20.48 -12.62
N ILE A 156 -5.09 21.50 -12.46
CA ILE A 156 -5.41 22.90 -12.77
C ILE A 156 -5.40 23.14 -14.27
N GLU A 157 -4.45 22.54 -14.98
CA GLU A 157 -4.40 22.58 -16.45
C GLU A 157 -5.58 21.83 -17.06
N LEU A 158 -5.86 20.60 -16.59
CA LEU A 158 -7.00 19.82 -17.06
C LEU A 158 -8.32 20.58 -16.89
N ARG A 159 -8.55 21.16 -15.71
CA ARG A 159 -9.76 21.96 -15.46
C ARG A 159 -9.86 23.17 -16.40
N ALA A 160 -8.75 23.85 -16.67
CA ALA A 160 -8.75 25.00 -17.59
C ALA A 160 -8.97 24.57 -19.05
N GLU A 161 -8.46 23.41 -19.46
CA GLU A 161 -8.74 22.81 -20.77
C GLU A 161 -10.22 22.47 -20.91
N GLU A 162 -10.80 21.76 -19.94
CA GLU A 162 -12.23 21.41 -19.90
C GLU A 162 -13.14 22.67 -19.98
N GLU A 163 -12.82 23.70 -19.22
CA GLU A 163 -13.57 24.96 -19.23
C GLU A 163 -13.41 25.72 -20.56
N SER A 164 -12.24 25.62 -21.19
CA SER A 164 -12.00 26.19 -22.51
C SER A 164 -12.83 25.51 -23.59
N GLU A 165 -12.95 24.20 -23.53
CA GLU A 165 -13.76 23.41 -24.47
C GLU A 165 -15.25 23.73 -24.34
N LEU A 166 -15.75 23.87 -23.10
CA LEU A 166 -17.15 24.20 -22.82
C LEU A 166 -17.53 25.63 -23.25
N THR A 167 -16.64 26.60 -23.05
CA THR A 167 -16.93 28.02 -23.31
C THR A 167 -16.49 28.50 -24.69
N SER A 168 -15.70 27.70 -25.41
CA SER A 168 -14.99 28.10 -26.64
C SER A 168 -14.05 29.31 -26.45
N ILE A 169 -13.68 29.62 -25.20
CA ILE A 169 -12.78 30.72 -24.83
C ILE A 169 -11.56 30.10 -24.16
N ARG A 170 -10.35 30.53 -24.56
CA ARG A 170 -9.12 30.03 -23.95
C ARG A 170 -8.99 30.50 -22.48
N VAL A 171 -9.19 29.58 -21.54
CA VAL A 171 -9.01 29.79 -20.10
C VAL A 171 -7.55 29.59 -19.71
N ARG A 172 -7.04 30.41 -18.79
CA ARG A 172 -5.69 30.23 -18.21
C ARG A 172 -5.75 29.34 -16.96
N PRO A 173 -4.88 28.34 -16.82
CA PRO A 173 -4.75 27.56 -15.58
C PRO A 173 -4.50 28.46 -14.38
N SER A 174 -5.33 28.36 -13.35
CA SER A 174 -5.23 29.18 -12.14
C SER A 174 -5.71 28.42 -10.90
N PHE A 175 -5.03 28.65 -9.78
CA PHE A 175 -5.49 28.12 -8.49
C PHE A 175 -6.75 28.85 -8.05
N ASN A 176 -7.69 28.12 -7.45
CA ASN A 176 -8.82 28.72 -6.74
C ASN A 176 -8.33 29.23 -5.39
N TRP A 177 -7.81 30.45 -5.35
CA TRP A 177 -7.48 31.13 -4.12
C TRP A 177 -8.59 32.12 -3.77
N LYS A 178 -8.94 32.18 -2.47
CA LYS A 178 -9.73 33.27 -1.89
C LYS A 178 -8.80 33.98 -0.91
N LEU A 179 -8.42 35.20 -1.22
CA LEU A 179 -7.65 36.01 -0.29
C LEU A 179 -8.59 36.54 0.81
N PRO A 180 -8.10 36.70 2.05
CA PRO A 180 -8.82 37.43 3.08
C PRO A 180 -9.12 38.88 2.62
N PRO A 181 -10.14 39.53 3.20
CA PRO A 181 -10.41 40.94 2.91
C PRO A 181 -9.16 41.80 3.11
N GLY A 182 -8.81 42.62 2.11
CA GLY A 182 -7.66 43.54 2.16
C GLY A 182 -6.37 43.06 1.49
N PHE A 183 -6.34 41.85 0.90
CA PHE A 183 -5.18 41.35 0.14
C PHE A 183 -5.49 41.26 -1.36
N PHE A 184 -4.49 41.56 -2.21
CA PHE A 184 -4.56 41.51 -3.68
C PHE A 184 -3.31 40.80 -4.25
N LEU A 185 -3.44 40.14 -5.41
CA LEU A 185 -2.32 39.55 -6.16
C LEU A 185 -1.74 40.52 -7.18
#